data_AF-A0A928H6V0-F1
#
_entry.id   AF-A0A928H6V0-F1
#
_cell.length_a   1.000
_cell.length_b   1.000
_cell.length_c   1.000
_cell.angle_alpha   90.00
_cell.angle_beta   90.00
_cell.angle_gamma   90.00
#
_symmetry.space_group_name_H-M   'P 1'
#
loop_
_entity.id
_entity.type
_entity.pdbx_description
1 polymer ?
#
loop_
_entity_poly.entity_id
_entity_poly.type
_entity_poly.pdbx_seq_one_letter_code
_entity_poly.pdbx_strand_id
1 'polypeptide(L)'
;MLRRLKVDNLAVVEHAEAEFRDGLTVITGETGAGKSVFMGALTLALGARADAGAVRDGCREARIEAEFDAGDVDSFLDGQGLPPCEDGVLLVRRVISASGGSRVWINDSAASVQTLRSLGDLLVDIHGPNDRRSLVDEDFQRDTLDRYGRVDASGYAAAWNELSGLRARRTALSGTVDVVDEIERLRHSVDEIDAAQLTEDDEDALAARHAAAAHAAEIVEAANAATAALTGGDGGSYGASGVESAADLLVLAGNRFREMAKYHEVANEWSDELENVITSVQELSRTVADSVSRIDADPETLQALDDRITLVRRLKRKYACATVADVLELRERRAQKLSDLEDRDVKIQELDVEIAAAEKRVVECGAALTASRRKAGAKLGKAVTGELRGLGFLKAGFSVALEPREPDSTGCDAVVYRFEPNPGESARPLAQIASTGEIARV
;
A
#
# COMPACT_ATOMS: atom_id res chain seq x y z
N MET A 1 8.57 28.37 -37.97
CA MET A 1 9.36 29.61 -38.23
C MET A 1 8.43 30.81 -38.08
N LEU A 2 8.87 31.94 -37.49
CA LEU A 2 8.08 33.18 -37.47
C LEU A 2 8.04 33.80 -38.88
N ARG A 3 6.86 34.04 -39.44
CA ARG A 3 6.64 34.69 -40.75
C ARG A 3 6.33 36.17 -40.63
N ARG A 4 5.48 36.53 -39.68
CA ARG A 4 5.01 37.92 -39.51
C ARG A 4 4.78 38.22 -38.04
N LEU A 5 5.15 39.44 -37.63
CA LEU A 5 4.84 39.98 -36.32
C LEU A 5 4.28 41.39 -36.48
N LYS A 6 3.05 41.57 -36.02
CA LYS A 6 2.32 42.83 -36.06
C LYS A 6 1.99 43.29 -34.65
N VAL A 7 2.16 44.57 -34.41
CA VAL A 7 2.04 45.18 -33.09
C VAL A 7 1.30 46.51 -33.22
N ASP A 8 0.25 46.67 -32.41
CA ASP A 8 -0.51 47.91 -32.28
C ASP A 8 -0.49 48.38 -30.81
N ASN A 9 -0.18 49.66 -30.60
CA ASN A 9 -0.21 50.36 -29.31
C ASN A 9 0.63 49.71 -28.18
N LEU A 10 1.82 49.21 -28.50
CA LEU A 10 2.74 48.60 -27.52
C LEU A 10 3.89 49.56 -27.17
N ALA A 11 4.03 49.89 -25.88
CA ALA A 11 5.04 50.80 -25.36
C ALA A 11 5.10 52.12 -26.16
N VAL A 12 6.22 52.41 -26.84
CA VAL A 12 6.41 53.62 -27.66
C VAL A 12 6.00 53.46 -29.11
N VAL A 13 5.40 52.33 -29.49
CA VAL A 13 4.98 52.03 -30.86
C VAL A 13 3.46 52.12 -30.99
N GLU A 14 3.00 52.95 -31.93
CA GLU A 14 1.58 53.03 -32.30
C GLU A 14 1.20 51.88 -33.23
N HIS A 15 2.03 51.65 -34.25
CA HIS A 15 1.87 50.55 -35.19
C HIS A 15 3.25 50.11 -35.70
N ALA A 16 3.51 48.80 -35.69
CA ALA A 16 4.68 48.21 -36.33
C ALA A 16 4.34 46.84 -36.89
N GLU A 17 4.93 46.53 -38.04
CA GLU A 17 4.79 45.25 -38.69
C GLU A 17 6.14 44.82 -39.27
N ALA A 18 6.49 43.57 -39.06
CA ALA A 18 7.69 42.96 -39.61
C ALA A 18 7.36 41.62 -40.25
N GLU A 19 7.88 41.41 -41.46
CA GLU A 19 7.87 40.14 -42.16
C GLU A 19 9.27 39.52 -42.11
N PHE A 20 9.31 38.22 -41.87
CA PHE A 20 10.53 37.45 -41.68
C PHE A 20 10.65 36.40 -42.79
N ARG A 21 11.90 36.13 -43.17
CA ARG A 21 12.25 35.11 -44.15
C ARG A 21 13.20 34.11 -43.51
N ASP A 22 13.26 32.94 -44.11
CA ASP A 22 14.10 31.86 -43.60
C ASP A 22 15.58 32.27 -43.63
N GLY A 23 16.35 31.76 -42.67
CA GLY A 23 17.75 32.11 -42.46
C GLY A 23 17.98 33.26 -41.47
N LEU A 24 19.02 34.07 -41.71
CA LEU A 24 19.49 35.09 -40.77
C LEU A 24 18.79 36.44 -41.00
N THR A 25 18.00 36.88 -40.01
CA THR A 25 17.46 38.25 -39.97
C THR A 25 18.25 39.07 -38.95
N VAL A 26 18.82 40.20 -39.39
CA VAL A 26 19.56 41.14 -38.53
C VAL A 26 18.75 42.43 -38.38
N ILE A 27 18.38 42.76 -37.15
CA ILE A 27 17.68 44.02 -36.82
C ILE A 27 18.71 45.05 -36.33
N THR A 28 18.79 46.20 -37.02
CA THR A 28 19.69 47.31 -36.70
C THR A 28 18.92 48.63 -36.51
N GLY A 29 19.54 49.66 -35.93
CA GLY A 29 18.92 50.97 -35.71
C GLY A 29 19.79 51.90 -34.86
N GLU A 30 19.39 53.18 -34.73
CA GLU A 30 20.13 54.19 -33.94
C GLU A 30 19.93 54.06 -32.42
N THR A 31 18.75 53.62 -31.97
CA THR A 31 18.43 53.43 -30.55
C THR A 31 18.00 51.99 -30.28
N GLY A 32 18.34 51.46 -29.09
CA GLY A 32 17.94 50.11 -28.67
C GLY A 32 16.44 49.91 -28.48
N ALA A 33 15.63 50.98 -28.58
CA ALA A 33 14.19 50.95 -28.34
C ALA A 33 13.44 50.07 -29.34
N GLY A 34 13.76 50.15 -30.63
CA GLY A 34 13.08 49.35 -31.67
C GLY A 34 13.27 47.84 -31.46
N LYS A 35 14.52 47.42 -31.21
CA LYS A 35 14.85 46.02 -30.89
C LYS A 35 14.11 45.52 -29.64
N SER A 36 14.12 46.32 -28.57
CA SER A 36 13.46 45.95 -27.32
C SER A 36 11.95 45.83 -27.46
N VAL A 37 11.31 46.70 -28.26
CA VAL A 37 9.87 46.60 -28.52
C VAL A 37 9.54 45.35 -29.34
N PHE A 38 10.32 45.04 -30.39
CA PHE A 38 10.12 43.81 -31.17
C PHE A 38 10.31 42.54 -30.34
N MET A 39 11.39 42.46 -29.54
CA MET A 39 11.62 41.30 -28.66
C MET A 39 10.55 41.22 -27.55
N GLY A 40 10.10 42.35 -27.02
CA GLY A 40 8.99 42.42 -26.07
C GLY A 40 7.68 41.91 -26.68
N ALA A 41 7.37 42.33 -27.92
CA ALA A 41 6.20 41.85 -28.63
C ALA A 41 6.25 40.34 -28.90
N LEU A 42 7.41 39.82 -29.35
CA LEU A 42 7.58 38.40 -29.61
C LEU A 42 7.44 37.57 -28.33
N THR A 43 8.11 37.96 -27.25
CA THR A 43 8.00 37.25 -25.94
C THR A 43 6.56 37.26 -25.41
N LEU A 44 5.83 38.36 -25.59
CA LEU A 44 4.41 38.43 -25.28
C LEU A 44 3.56 37.54 -26.21
N ALA A 45 3.88 37.46 -27.51
CA ALA A 45 3.22 36.51 -28.42
C ALA A 45 3.45 35.05 -28.00
N LEU A 46 4.54 34.74 -27.28
CA LEU A 46 4.90 33.41 -26.80
C LEU A 46 4.44 33.13 -25.34
N GLY A 47 3.55 33.94 -24.77
CA GLY A 47 2.96 33.64 -23.45
C GLY A 47 3.77 34.14 -22.24
N ALA A 48 4.69 35.10 -22.42
CA ALA A 48 5.30 35.82 -21.29
C ALA A 48 4.26 36.58 -20.45
N ARG A 49 4.60 36.97 -19.22
CA ARG A 49 3.68 37.76 -18.39
C ARG A 49 3.49 39.15 -19.01
N ALA A 50 2.24 39.56 -19.22
CA ALA A 50 1.91 40.90 -19.68
C ALA A 50 1.73 41.83 -18.47
N ASP A 51 2.23 43.05 -18.58
CA ASP A 51 2.00 44.15 -17.66
C ASP A 51 1.10 45.20 -18.33
N ALA A 52 0.21 45.86 -17.57
CA ALA A 52 -0.63 46.93 -18.09
C ALA A 52 0.20 48.12 -18.61
N GLY A 53 1.38 48.35 -18.02
CA GLY A 53 2.36 49.34 -18.47
C GLY A 53 3.02 49.02 -19.81
N ALA A 54 2.75 47.86 -20.41
CA ALA A 54 3.14 47.57 -21.79
C ALA A 54 2.23 48.27 -22.82
N VAL A 55 1.03 48.71 -22.43
CA VAL A 55 0.11 49.45 -23.32
C VAL A 55 0.61 50.88 -23.47
N ARG A 56 0.64 51.39 -24.71
CA ARG A 56 1.02 52.76 -25.02
C ARG A 56 0.14 53.77 -24.27
N ASP A 57 0.77 54.81 -23.72
CA ASP A 57 0.07 55.88 -23.01
C ASP A 57 -1.06 56.47 -23.85
N GLY A 58 -2.24 56.62 -23.24
CA GLY A 58 -3.45 57.11 -23.89
C GLY A 58 -4.26 56.07 -24.67
N CYS A 59 -3.77 54.83 -24.81
CA CYS A 59 -4.48 53.75 -25.49
C CYS A 59 -5.23 52.83 -24.50
N ARG A 60 -6.32 52.20 -24.97
CA ARG A 60 -7.13 51.28 -24.13
C ARG A 60 -6.57 49.86 -24.11
N GLU A 61 -5.96 49.42 -25.20
CA GLU A 61 -5.40 48.08 -25.35
C GLU A 61 -4.22 48.07 -26.33
N ALA A 62 -3.32 47.10 -26.14
CA ALA A 62 -2.26 46.74 -27.08
C ALA A 62 -2.61 45.40 -27.75
N ARG A 63 -2.33 45.28 -29.04
CA ARG A 63 -2.58 44.05 -29.82
C ARG A 63 -1.29 43.56 -30.45
N ILE A 64 -1.08 42.25 -30.36
CA ILE A 64 0.08 41.56 -30.93
C ILE A 64 -0.46 40.40 -31.74
N GLU A 65 -0.04 40.31 -33.00
CA GLU A 65 -0.38 39.21 -33.91
C GLU A 65 0.91 38.61 -34.44
N ALA A 66 1.03 37.29 -34.35
CA ALA A 66 2.18 36.55 -34.84
C ALA A 66 1.70 35.41 -35.73
N GLU A 67 2.33 35.29 -36.90
CA GLU A 67 2.08 34.20 -37.85
C GLU A 67 3.33 33.32 -37.87
N PHE A 68 3.15 32.02 -37.70
CA PHE A 68 4.23 31.03 -37.78
C PHE A 68 3.94 30.01 -38.87
N ASP A 69 4.99 29.56 -39.56
CA ASP A 69 4.98 28.25 -40.21
C ASP A 69 4.71 27.18 -39.15
N ALA A 70 3.58 26.51 -39.29
CA ALA A 70 3.20 25.36 -38.48
C ALA A 70 4.18 24.22 -38.79
N GLY A 71 4.97 23.86 -37.78
CA GLY A 71 5.74 22.63 -37.78
C GLY A 71 4.84 21.47 -37.34
N ASP A 72 5.38 20.55 -36.54
CA ASP A 72 4.65 19.44 -35.94
C ASP A 72 3.90 19.88 -34.65
N VAL A 73 3.07 20.91 -34.76
CA VAL A 73 2.33 21.49 -33.62
C VAL A 73 0.87 21.06 -33.56
N ASP A 74 0.32 20.49 -34.63
CA ASP A 74 -1.09 20.08 -34.70
C ASP A 74 -1.44 19.01 -33.65
N SER A 75 -0.50 18.12 -33.32
CA SER A 75 -0.67 17.13 -32.26
C SER A 75 -0.83 17.77 -30.87
N PHE A 76 -0.09 18.85 -30.61
CA PHE A 76 -0.25 19.64 -29.39
C PHE A 76 -1.59 20.38 -29.37
N LEU A 77 -2.01 20.95 -30.51
CA LEU A 77 -3.28 21.69 -30.63
C LEU A 77 -4.48 20.77 -30.37
N ASP A 78 -4.50 19.57 -30.95
CA ASP A 78 -5.56 18.57 -30.74
C ASP A 78 -5.67 18.19 -29.25
N GLY A 79 -4.53 17.92 -28.60
CA GLY A 79 -4.48 17.62 -27.16
C GLY A 79 -4.99 18.76 -26.25
N GLN A 80 -5.03 19.99 -26.75
CA GLN A 80 -5.56 21.17 -26.04
C GLN A 80 -6.98 21.57 -26.51
N GLY A 81 -7.56 20.83 -27.46
CA GLY A 81 -8.88 21.13 -28.03
C GLY A 81 -8.91 22.38 -28.91
N LEU A 82 -7.79 22.75 -29.53
CA LEU A 82 -7.64 23.92 -30.40
C LEU A 82 -7.75 23.54 -31.89
N PRO A 83 -8.24 24.44 -32.76
CA PRO A 83 -8.31 24.18 -34.19
C PRO A 83 -6.92 23.91 -34.81
N PRO A 84 -6.82 22.99 -35.79
CA PRO A 84 -5.57 22.71 -36.49
C PRO A 84 -5.13 23.91 -37.35
N CYS A 85 -3.88 23.91 -37.79
CA CYS A 85 -3.32 24.98 -38.62
C CYS A 85 -3.81 24.85 -40.08
N GLU A 86 -4.49 25.88 -40.60
CA GLU A 86 -4.88 25.95 -42.01
C GLU A 86 -3.66 26.31 -42.88
N ASP A 87 -3.48 25.60 -44.00
CA ASP A 87 -2.35 25.77 -44.93
C ASP A 87 -0.96 25.75 -44.28
N GLY A 88 -0.82 25.05 -43.15
CA GLY A 88 0.42 24.99 -42.38
C GLY A 88 0.80 26.33 -41.75
N VAL A 89 -0.18 27.18 -41.43
CA VAL A 89 0.03 28.47 -40.76
C VAL A 89 -0.64 28.48 -39.39
N LEU A 90 0.16 28.78 -38.37
CA LEU A 90 -0.32 29.01 -37.02
C LEU A 90 -0.51 30.51 -36.78
N LEU A 91 -1.72 30.89 -36.37
CA LEU A 91 -2.08 32.28 -36.06
C LEU A 91 -2.20 32.47 -34.56
N VAL A 92 -1.40 33.38 -34.01
CA VAL A 92 -1.43 33.77 -32.59
C VAL A 92 -1.83 35.23 -32.48
N ARG A 93 -2.85 35.51 -31.67
CA ARG A 93 -3.26 36.89 -31.35
C ARG A 93 -3.32 37.07 -29.83
N ARG A 94 -2.68 38.12 -29.34
CA ARG A 94 -2.72 38.51 -27.93
C ARG A 94 -3.17 39.96 -27.81
N VAL A 95 -4.13 40.21 -26.91
CA VAL A 95 -4.63 41.55 -26.60
C VAL A 95 -4.46 41.82 -25.11
N ILE A 96 -3.79 42.92 -24.77
CA ILE A 96 -3.48 43.34 -23.40
C ILE A 96 -4.25 44.62 -23.10
N SER A 97 -5.04 44.63 -22.03
CA SER A 97 -5.83 45.81 -21.65
C SER A 97 -5.05 46.73 -20.70
N ALA A 98 -5.18 48.05 -20.87
CA ALA A 98 -4.65 49.05 -19.95
C ALA A 98 -5.32 48.96 -18.56
N SER A 99 -6.54 48.43 -18.47
CA SER A 99 -7.25 48.16 -17.21
C SER A 99 -6.75 46.90 -16.48
N GLY A 100 -5.77 46.20 -17.03
CA GLY A 100 -5.35 44.87 -16.60
C GLY A 100 -6.11 43.75 -17.33
N GLY A 101 -5.44 42.62 -17.48
CA GLY A 101 -5.94 41.44 -18.18
C GLY A 101 -5.33 41.23 -19.57
N SER A 102 -5.28 39.97 -20.00
CA SER A 102 -4.74 39.54 -21.29
C SER A 102 -5.69 38.52 -21.89
N ARG A 103 -6.06 38.69 -23.15
CA ARG A 103 -6.83 37.72 -23.93
C ARG A 103 -5.94 37.13 -25.02
N VAL A 104 -6.09 35.84 -25.27
CA VAL A 104 -5.27 35.09 -26.22
C VAL A 104 -6.19 34.33 -27.17
N TRP A 105 -5.83 34.33 -28.44
CA TRP A 105 -6.41 33.47 -29.46
C TRP A 105 -5.31 32.71 -30.20
N ILE A 106 -5.59 31.44 -30.49
CA ILE A 106 -4.78 30.54 -31.30
C ILE A 106 -5.70 29.99 -32.37
N ASN A 107 -5.38 30.21 -33.65
CA ASN A 107 -6.23 29.87 -34.80
C ASN A 107 -7.69 30.34 -34.61
N ASP A 108 -7.83 31.61 -34.23
CA ASP A 108 -9.09 32.31 -33.91
C ASP A 108 -9.96 31.70 -32.78
N SER A 109 -9.48 30.65 -32.10
CA SER A 109 -10.11 30.11 -30.89
C SER A 109 -9.49 30.73 -29.63
N ALA A 110 -10.32 31.02 -28.62
CA ALA A 110 -9.84 31.57 -27.36
C ALA A 110 -9.01 30.53 -26.59
N ALA A 111 -7.84 30.93 -26.09
CA ALA A 111 -6.92 30.04 -25.36
C ALA A 111 -6.43 30.68 -24.06
N SER A 112 -5.87 29.85 -23.17
CA SER A 112 -5.22 30.32 -21.96
C SER A 112 -3.80 30.83 -22.23
N VAL A 113 -3.30 31.73 -21.39
CA VAL A 113 -1.89 32.17 -21.45
C VAL A 113 -0.92 31.02 -21.17
N GLN A 114 -1.35 30.02 -20.39
CA GLN A 114 -0.54 28.83 -20.09
C GLN A 114 -0.39 27.94 -21.33
N THR A 115 -1.49 27.69 -22.05
CA THR A 115 -1.47 26.96 -23.33
C THR A 115 -0.59 27.68 -24.35
N LEU A 116 -0.70 29.02 -24.43
CA LEU A 116 0.16 29.82 -25.30
C LEU A 116 1.63 29.72 -24.93
N ARG A 117 1.96 29.67 -23.63
CA ARG A 117 3.34 29.49 -23.17
C ARG A 117 3.90 28.14 -23.60
N SER A 118 3.17 27.06 -23.33
CA SER A 118 3.57 25.72 -23.73
C SER A 118 3.73 25.58 -25.25
N LEU A 119 2.87 26.25 -26.02
CA LEU A 119 3.01 26.31 -27.47
C LEU A 119 4.23 27.15 -27.89
N GLY A 120 4.48 28.28 -27.23
CA GLY A 120 5.63 29.15 -27.48
C GLY A 120 6.97 28.43 -27.31
N ASP A 121 7.07 27.58 -26.28
CA ASP A 121 8.26 26.75 -26.00
C ASP A 121 8.58 25.77 -27.16
N LEU A 122 7.59 25.40 -27.99
CA LEU A 122 7.78 24.57 -29.18
C LEU A 122 8.16 25.37 -30.43
N LEU A 123 7.87 26.67 -30.46
CA LEU A 123 7.96 27.50 -31.67
C LEU A 123 9.24 28.31 -31.76
N VAL A 124 9.73 28.85 -30.64
CA VAL A 124 10.84 29.80 -30.62
C VAL A 124 11.69 29.58 -29.38
N ASP A 125 13.00 29.40 -29.57
CA ASP A 125 13.99 29.51 -28.50
C ASP A 125 14.56 30.94 -28.49
N ILE A 126 14.51 31.62 -27.34
CA ILE A 126 14.98 33.00 -27.18
C ILE A 126 16.19 32.99 -26.25
N HIS A 127 17.32 33.55 -26.71
CA HIS A 127 18.51 33.71 -25.88
C HIS A 127 18.67 35.18 -25.46
N GLY A 128 18.52 35.47 -24.15
CA GLY A 128 18.59 36.83 -23.63
C GLY A 128 18.66 36.92 -22.10
N PRO A 129 18.71 38.13 -21.51
CA PRO A 129 19.04 38.30 -20.09
C PRO A 129 18.09 37.62 -19.08
N ASN A 130 16.84 37.39 -19.50
CA ASN A 130 15.80 36.78 -18.70
C ASN A 130 15.47 35.34 -19.14
N ASP A 131 16.21 34.78 -20.10
CA ASP A 131 15.90 33.50 -20.72
C ASP A 131 16.91 32.44 -20.33
N ARG A 132 16.55 31.69 -19.30
CA ARG A 132 17.40 30.68 -18.67
C ARG A 132 16.90 29.26 -18.92
N ARG A 133 15.99 29.04 -19.85
CA ARG A 133 15.13 27.83 -19.77
C ARG A 133 15.68 26.63 -20.52
N SER A 134 15.99 26.75 -21.82
CA SER A 134 16.37 25.58 -22.63
C SER A 134 17.76 25.01 -22.26
N LEU A 135 18.81 25.83 -22.31
CA LEU A 135 20.20 25.38 -22.06
C LEU A 135 20.51 24.99 -20.61
N VAL A 136 19.66 25.37 -19.66
CA VAL A 136 19.83 25.08 -18.23
C VAL A 136 18.96 23.89 -17.79
N ASP A 137 17.98 23.51 -18.60
CA ASP A 137 17.11 22.38 -18.35
C ASP A 137 17.89 21.05 -18.41
N GLU A 138 17.72 20.22 -17.39
CA GLU A 138 18.45 18.96 -17.25
C GLU A 138 18.04 17.96 -18.33
N ASP A 139 16.76 17.93 -18.72
CA ASP A 139 16.26 17.03 -19.74
C ASP A 139 16.82 17.40 -21.12
N PHE A 140 16.85 18.70 -21.44
CA PHE A 140 17.46 19.22 -22.66
C PHE A 140 18.97 18.95 -22.72
N GLN A 141 19.70 19.18 -21.63
CA GLN A 141 21.14 18.88 -21.56
C GLN A 141 21.43 17.39 -21.77
N ARG A 142 20.61 16.52 -21.17
CA ARG A 142 20.71 15.06 -21.34
C ARG A 142 20.41 14.65 -22.79
N ASP A 143 19.28 15.08 -23.35
CA ASP A 143 18.88 14.74 -24.71
C ASP A 143 19.89 15.25 -25.75
N THR A 144 20.39 16.47 -25.59
CA THR A 144 21.45 17.04 -26.44
C THR A 144 22.73 16.20 -26.37
N LEU A 145 23.14 15.80 -25.16
CA LEU A 145 24.33 14.96 -24.97
C LEU A 145 24.16 13.59 -25.62
N ASP A 146 23.00 12.96 -25.38
CA ASP A 146 22.70 11.62 -25.87
C ASP A 146 22.63 11.61 -27.40
N ARG A 147 21.99 12.61 -28.02
CA ARG A 147 21.97 12.78 -29.48
C ARG A 147 23.35 13.03 -30.07
N TYR A 148 24.13 13.95 -29.48
CA TYR A 148 25.49 14.25 -29.94
C TYR A 148 26.40 13.02 -29.85
N GLY A 149 26.31 12.29 -28.73
CA GLY A 149 27.08 11.08 -28.47
C GLY A 149 26.60 9.84 -29.21
N ARG A 150 25.40 9.88 -29.81
CA ARG A 150 24.64 8.70 -30.27
C ARG A 150 24.56 7.64 -29.17
N VAL A 151 24.26 8.10 -27.96
CA VAL A 151 24.13 7.25 -26.77
C VAL A 151 22.86 6.42 -26.92
N ASP A 152 23.01 5.10 -26.82
CA ASP A 152 21.87 4.18 -26.81
C ASP A 152 21.39 3.93 -25.38
N ALA A 153 20.19 4.42 -25.06
CA ALA A 153 19.54 4.25 -23.78
C ALA A 153 18.53 3.08 -23.77
N SER A 154 18.35 2.36 -24.88
CA SER A 154 17.32 1.33 -25.03
C SER A 154 17.45 0.19 -24.02
N GLY A 155 18.68 -0.28 -23.75
CA GLY A 155 18.94 -1.33 -22.76
C GLY A 155 18.55 -0.89 -21.34
N TYR A 156 18.84 0.35 -20.97
CA TYR A 156 18.42 0.91 -19.68
C TYR A 156 16.90 1.07 -19.59
N ALA A 157 16.28 1.64 -20.63
CA ALA A 157 14.84 1.84 -20.68
C ALA A 157 14.08 0.50 -20.55
N ALA A 158 14.56 -0.56 -21.21
CA ALA A 158 13.98 -1.91 -21.08
C ALA A 158 14.08 -2.44 -19.64
N ALA A 159 15.26 -2.34 -19.01
CA ALA A 159 15.47 -2.78 -17.63
C ALA A 159 14.60 -1.98 -16.64
N TRP A 160 14.48 -0.66 -16.83
CA TRP A 160 13.64 0.19 -15.99
C TRP A 160 12.15 -0.12 -16.13
N ASN A 161 11.67 -0.35 -17.36
CA ASN A 161 10.28 -0.71 -17.61
C ASN A 161 9.93 -2.06 -16.99
N GLU A 162 10.83 -3.03 -17.06
CA GLU A 162 10.66 -4.33 -16.39
C GLU A 162 10.57 -4.16 -14.87
N LEU A 163 11.51 -3.44 -14.25
CA LEU A 163 11.49 -3.16 -12.82
C LEU A 163 10.21 -2.44 -12.39
N SER A 164 9.79 -1.42 -13.16
CA SER A 164 8.58 -0.65 -12.90
C SER A 164 7.32 -1.51 -13.01
N GLY A 165 7.26 -2.40 -14.00
CA GLY A 165 6.17 -3.36 -14.17
C GLY A 165 6.08 -4.36 -13.03
N LEU A 166 7.22 -4.90 -12.58
CA LEU A 166 7.28 -5.82 -11.44
C LEU A 166 6.87 -5.14 -10.14
N ARG A 167 7.36 -3.92 -9.87
CA ARG A 167 6.94 -3.13 -8.71
C ARG A 167 5.45 -2.82 -8.72
N ALA A 168 4.90 -2.42 -9.86
CA ALA A 168 3.46 -2.17 -9.99
C ALA A 168 2.63 -3.44 -9.74
N ARG A 169 3.07 -4.59 -10.28
CA ARG A 169 2.42 -5.89 -10.05
C ARG A 169 2.49 -6.30 -8.59
N ARG A 170 3.63 -6.11 -7.93
CA ARG A 170 3.79 -6.36 -6.50
C ARG A 170 2.88 -5.45 -5.67
N THR A 171 2.82 -4.15 -5.96
CA THR A 171 1.93 -3.23 -5.25
C THR A 171 0.46 -3.60 -5.43
N ALA A 172 0.04 -4.04 -6.63
CA ALA A 172 -1.31 -4.54 -6.85
C ALA A 172 -1.59 -5.83 -6.07
N LEU A 173 -0.58 -6.66 -5.85
CA LEU A 173 -0.68 -7.90 -5.08
C LEU A 173 -0.49 -7.70 -3.57
N SER A 174 0.22 -6.69 -3.09
CA SER A 174 0.35 -6.43 -1.65
C SER A 174 -0.95 -5.86 -1.11
N GLY A 175 -1.57 -6.59 -0.17
CA GLY A 175 -2.62 -6.03 0.68
C GLY A 175 -2.00 -5.16 1.77
N THR A 176 -2.83 -4.47 2.56
CA THR A 176 -2.37 -3.75 3.75
C THR A 176 -1.71 -4.71 4.74
N VAL A 177 -0.91 -4.18 5.69
CA VAL A 177 -0.27 -4.92 6.80
C VAL A 177 -1.24 -5.90 7.50
N ASP A 178 -2.54 -5.60 7.47
CA ASP A 178 -3.62 -6.46 7.97
C ASP A 178 -3.63 -7.90 7.42
N VAL A 179 -3.07 -8.16 6.23
CA VAL A 179 -3.12 -9.50 5.61
C VAL A 179 -2.21 -10.50 6.33
N VAL A 180 -1.04 -10.08 6.81
CA VAL A 180 -0.11 -10.97 7.54
C VAL A 180 -0.72 -11.38 8.88
N ASP A 181 -1.21 -10.39 9.64
CA ASP A 181 -1.90 -10.63 10.91
C ASP A 181 -3.16 -11.48 10.71
N GLU A 182 -3.85 -11.31 9.59
CA GLU A 182 -5.02 -12.12 9.26
C GLU A 182 -4.66 -13.58 8.95
N ILE A 183 -3.56 -13.83 8.22
CA ILE A 183 -3.05 -15.20 7.98
C ILE A 183 -2.76 -15.90 9.31
N GLU A 184 -2.05 -15.24 10.23
CA GLU A 184 -1.74 -15.83 11.54
C GLU A 184 -2.99 -16.10 12.38
N ARG A 185 -3.95 -15.16 12.41
CA ARG A 185 -5.23 -15.34 13.10
C ARG A 185 -6.04 -16.51 12.52
N LEU A 186 -6.12 -16.60 11.19
CA LEU A 186 -6.83 -17.67 10.51
C LEU A 186 -6.18 -19.02 10.82
N ARG A 187 -4.86 -19.14 10.62
CA ARG A 187 -4.09 -20.35 10.88
C ARG A 187 -4.24 -20.83 12.32
N HIS A 188 -4.05 -19.95 13.30
CA HIS A 188 -4.25 -20.31 14.72
C HIS A 188 -5.66 -20.84 15.01
N SER A 189 -6.68 -20.27 14.36
CA SER A 189 -8.05 -20.72 14.59
C SER A 189 -8.38 -22.04 13.92
N VAL A 190 -7.82 -22.31 12.74
CA VAL A 190 -7.97 -23.61 12.07
C VAL A 190 -7.28 -24.68 12.89
N ASP A 191 -6.02 -24.43 13.31
CA ASP A 191 -5.24 -25.37 14.11
C ASP A 191 -5.92 -25.70 15.46
N GLU A 192 -6.51 -24.71 16.13
CA GLU A 192 -7.21 -24.95 17.40
C GLU A 192 -8.47 -25.81 17.21
N ILE A 193 -9.24 -25.60 16.15
CA ILE A 193 -10.44 -26.39 15.87
C ILE A 193 -10.04 -27.81 15.42
N ASP A 194 -9.00 -27.95 14.61
CA ASP A 194 -8.48 -29.24 14.15
C ASP A 194 -7.92 -30.07 15.32
N ALA A 195 -7.19 -29.44 16.23
CA ALA A 195 -6.68 -30.10 17.44
C ALA A 195 -7.80 -30.59 18.36
N ALA A 196 -8.98 -29.98 18.32
CA ALA A 196 -10.13 -30.41 19.10
C ALA A 196 -10.81 -31.66 18.53
N GLN A 197 -10.57 -32.00 17.25
CA GLN A 197 -11.14 -33.18 16.58
C GLN A 197 -12.65 -33.31 16.83
N LEU A 198 -13.39 -32.21 16.61
CA LEU A 198 -14.84 -32.19 16.81
C LEU A 198 -15.56 -33.06 15.77
N THR A 199 -16.60 -33.72 16.22
CA THR A 199 -17.48 -34.58 15.42
C THR A 199 -18.94 -34.26 15.71
N GLU A 200 -19.86 -34.70 14.86
CA GLU A 200 -21.30 -34.52 15.11
C GLU A 200 -21.76 -35.18 16.42
N ASP A 201 -21.04 -36.21 16.89
CA ASP A 201 -21.32 -36.91 18.15
C ASP A 201 -20.98 -36.09 19.40
N ASP A 202 -20.36 -34.92 19.25
CA ASP A 202 -19.98 -34.00 20.34
C ASP A 202 -21.09 -33.03 20.76
N GLU A 203 -22.32 -33.28 20.31
CA GLU A 203 -23.50 -32.49 20.63
C GLU A 203 -24.53 -33.32 21.40
N ASP A 204 -25.64 -33.72 20.78
CA ASP A 204 -26.73 -34.42 21.44
C ASP A 204 -26.30 -35.80 21.96
N ALA A 205 -25.46 -36.52 21.20
CA ALA A 205 -24.95 -37.82 21.62
C ALA A 205 -23.98 -37.72 22.82
N LEU A 206 -23.18 -36.66 22.91
CA LEU A 206 -22.31 -36.40 24.06
C LEU A 206 -23.15 -36.05 25.30
N ALA A 207 -24.16 -35.20 25.15
CA ALA A 207 -25.07 -34.85 26.24
C ALA A 207 -25.83 -36.07 26.77
N ALA A 208 -26.30 -36.95 25.89
CA ALA A 208 -26.98 -38.19 26.27
C ALA A 208 -26.05 -39.16 27.01
N ARG A 209 -24.80 -39.34 26.53
CA ARG A 209 -23.79 -40.17 27.20
C ARG A 209 -23.43 -39.63 28.58
N HIS A 210 -23.23 -38.32 28.69
CA HIS A 210 -22.94 -37.65 29.97
C HIS A 210 -24.09 -37.81 30.97
N ALA A 211 -25.33 -37.57 30.56
CA ALA A 211 -26.49 -37.74 31.43
C ALA A 211 -26.63 -39.19 31.93
N ALA A 212 -26.40 -40.19 31.06
CA ALA A 212 -26.43 -41.60 31.45
C ALA A 212 -25.34 -41.93 32.50
N ALA A 213 -24.11 -41.46 32.29
CA ALA A 213 -23.00 -41.66 33.22
C ALA A 213 -23.23 -40.95 34.57
N ALA A 214 -23.74 -39.71 34.55
CA ALA A 214 -24.07 -38.96 35.74
C ALA A 214 -25.17 -39.65 36.57
N HIS A 215 -26.25 -40.11 35.91
CA HIS A 215 -27.32 -40.85 36.59
C HIS A 215 -26.80 -42.18 37.18
N ALA A 216 -25.92 -42.89 36.48
CA ALA A 216 -25.30 -44.11 37.00
C ALA A 216 -24.50 -43.83 38.28
N ALA A 217 -23.69 -42.76 38.28
CA ALA A 217 -22.94 -42.33 39.46
C ALA A 217 -23.86 -41.93 40.62
N GLU A 218 -24.92 -41.15 40.37
CA GLU A 218 -25.89 -40.75 41.40
C GLU A 218 -26.63 -41.96 42.00
N ILE A 219 -27.01 -42.95 41.17
CA ILE A 219 -27.66 -44.18 41.64
C ILE A 219 -26.70 -44.96 42.54
N VAL A 220 -25.43 -45.10 42.15
CA VAL A 220 -24.42 -45.82 42.94
C VAL A 220 -24.14 -45.10 44.26
N GLU A 221 -24.00 -43.77 44.25
CA GLU A 221 -23.80 -42.97 45.45
C GLU A 221 -24.99 -43.10 46.42
N ALA A 222 -26.22 -42.93 45.92
CA ALA A 222 -27.44 -43.03 46.71
C ALA A 222 -27.64 -44.43 47.30
N ALA A 223 -27.34 -45.48 46.53
CA ALA A 223 -27.42 -46.86 47.00
C ALA A 223 -26.35 -47.18 48.05
N ASN A 224 -25.12 -46.67 47.89
CA ASN A 224 -24.08 -46.82 48.90
C ASN A 224 -24.44 -46.09 50.20
N ALA A 225 -25.01 -44.88 50.10
CA ALA A 225 -25.51 -44.15 51.26
C ALA A 225 -26.66 -44.89 51.96
N ALA A 226 -27.59 -45.46 51.20
CA ALA A 226 -28.69 -46.27 51.74
C ALA A 226 -28.18 -47.55 52.43
N THR A 227 -27.23 -48.26 51.81
CA THR A 227 -26.59 -49.45 52.37
C THR A 227 -25.87 -49.13 53.68
N ALA A 228 -25.11 -48.04 53.71
CA ALA A 228 -24.43 -47.56 54.92
C ALA A 228 -25.43 -47.19 56.04
N ALA A 229 -26.58 -46.60 55.71
CA ALA A 229 -27.62 -46.29 56.68
C ALA A 229 -28.31 -47.55 57.24
N LEU A 230 -28.49 -48.59 56.42
CA LEU A 230 -29.15 -49.84 56.82
C LEU A 230 -28.26 -50.74 57.69
N THR A 231 -27.00 -50.96 57.29
CA THR A 231 -26.13 -51.99 57.88
C THR A 231 -24.82 -51.46 58.48
N GLY A 232 -24.58 -50.14 58.39
CA GLY A 232 -23.30 -49.55 58.77
C GLY A 232 -22.28 -49.63 57.63
N GLY A 233 -21.28 -48.75 57.64
CA GLY A 233 -20.14 -48.81 56.73
C GLY A 233 -18.97 -49.62 57.31
N ASP A 234 -18.07 -50.10 56.46
CA ASP A 234 -16.87 -50.89 56.83
C ASP A 234 -15.85 -50.17 57.76
N GLY A 235 -16.14 -48.95 58.22
CA GLY A 235 -15.35 -48.24 59.22
C GLY A 235 -15.92 -48.46 60.61
N GLY A 236 -15.30 -49.35 61.40
CA GLY A 236 -15.67 -49.72 62.79
C GLY A 236 -15.59 -48.62 63.85
N SER A 237 -15.99 -47.39 63.53
CA SER A 237 -16.24 -46.30 64.45
C SER A 237 -17.33 -45.45 63.82
N TYR A 238 -18.37 -45.11 64.61
CA TYR A 238 -19.39 -44.10 64.31
C TYR A 238 -19.09 -43.31 63.03
N GLY A 239 -19.83 -43.59 61.96
CA GLY A 239 -19.64 -42.92 60.67
C GLY A 239 -19.56 -41.40 60.87
N ALA A 240 -18.98 -40.68 59.91
CA ALA A 240 -18.72 -39.23 60.00
C ALA A 240 -19.94 -38.35 60.35
N SER A 241 -21.16 -38.90 60.32
CA SER A 241 -22.42 -38.26 60.73
C SER A 241 -22.83 -38.52 62.19
N GLY A 242 -22.17 -39.43 62.92
CA GLY A 242 -22.56 -39.83 64.29
C GLY A 242 -23.91 -40.57 64.36
N VAL A 243 -24.47 -40.98 63.22
CA VAL A 243 -25.76 -41.66 63.14
C VAL A 243 -25.54 -43.17 63.22
N GLU A 244 -26.16 -43.82 64.20
CA GLU A 244 -26.19 -45.29 64.34
C GLU A 244 -26.97 -45.90 63.16
N SER A 245 -26.47 -47.00 62.59
CA SER A 245 -27.19 -47.68 61.50
C SER A 245 -28.49 -48.29 62.00
N ALA A 246 -29.41 -48.58 61.09
CA ALA A 246 -30.64 -49.29 61.45
C ALA A 246 -30.33 -50.64 62.12
N ALA A 247 -29.35 -51.39 61.60
CA ALA A 247 -28.89 -52.64 62.20
C ALA A 247 -28.37 -52.45 63.64
N ASP A 248 -27.57 -51.41 63.90
CA ASP A 248 -27.04 -51.13 65.25
C ASP A 248 -28.17 -50.80 66.25
N LEU A 249 -29.13 -49.98 65.83
CA LEU A 249 -30.29 -49.61 66.63
C LEU A 249 -31.19 -50.82 66.94
N LEU A 250 -31.37 -51.71 65.97
CA LEU A 250 -32.13 -52.95 66.14
C LEU A 250 -31.40 -53.90 67.10
N VAL A 251 -30.07 -54.05 66.99
CA VAL A 251 -29.29 -54.85 67.96
C VAL A 251 -29.40 -54.29 69.37
N LEU A 252 -29.35 -52.97 69.54
CA LEU A 252 -29.55 -52.31 70.83
C LEU A 252 -30.95 -52.60 71.41
N ALA A 253 -31.99 -52.49 70.59
CA ALA A 253 -33.36 -52.81 70.99
C ALA A 253 -33.50 -54.28 71.42
N GLY A 254 -32.87 -55.20 70.68
CA GLY A 254 -32.90 -56.64 71.00
C GLY A 254 -32.24 -56.97 72.34
N ASN A 255 -31.15 -56.29 72.67
CA ASN A 255 -30.53 -56.41 74.00
C ASN A 255 -31.49 -55.97 75.12
N ARG A 256 -32.29 -54.92 74.89
CA ARG A 256 -33.30 -54.46 75.87
C ARG A 256 -34.47 -55.41 76.01
N PHE A 257 -34.99 -55.96 74.91
CA PHE A 257 -36.05 -56.97 74.97
C PHE A 257 -35.58 -58.24 75.71
N ARG A 258 -34.34 -58.68 75.50
CA ARG A 258 -33.74 -59.79 76.24
C ARG A 258 -33.59 -59.52 77.74
N GLU A 259 -33.30 -58.27 78.13
CA GLU A 259 -33.32 -57.86 79.54
C GLU A 259 -34.74 -57.89 80.12
N MET A 260 -35.73 -57.41 79.38
CA MET A 260 -37.15 -57.41 79.80
C MET A 260 -37.73 -58.82 79.93
N ALA A 261 -37.34 -59.74 79.05
CA ALA A 261 -37.78 -61.14 79.04
C ALA A 261 -37.50 -61.87 80.36
N LYS A 262 -36.52 -61.40 81.16
CA LYS A 262 -36.25 -61.92 82.51
C LYS A 262 -37.41 -61.72 83.50
N TYR A 263 -38.24 -60.72 83.24
CA TYR A 263 -39.34 -60.29 84.11
C TYR A 263 -40.71 -60.28 83.41
N HIS A 264 -40.75 -60.34 82.08
CA HIS A 264 -41.97 -60.27 81.27
C HIS A 264 -41.87 -61.22 80.07
N GLU A 265 -42.50 -62.39 80.16
CA GLU A 265 -42.34 -63.49 79.20
C GLU A 265 -42.73 -63.13 77.75
N VAL A 266 -43.72 -62.24 77.57
CA VAL A 266 -44.17 -61.74 76.26
C VAL A 266 -43.04 -61.00 75.51
N ALA A 267 -42.01 -60.49 76.20
CA ALA A 267 -40.87 -59.85 75.54
C ALA A 267 -39.99 -60.82 74.72
N ASN A 268 -40.15 -62.14 74.90
CA ASN A 268 -39.56 -63.13 73.99
C ASN A 268 -40.18 -63.05 72.60
N GLU A 269 -41.51 -62.90 72.50
CA GLU A 269 -42.21 -62.74 71.21
C GLU A 269 -41.75 -61.46 70.49
N TRP A 270 -41.46 -60.37 71.22
CA TRP A 270 -40.89 -59.16 70.63
C TRP A 270 -39.45 -59.35 70.15
N SER A 271 -38.67 -60.21 70.82
CA SER A 271 -37.31 -60.52 70.41
C SER A 271 -37.30 -61.35 69.12
N ASP A 272 -38.17 -62.35 69.03
CA ASP A 272 -38.34 -63.19 67.83
C ASP A 272 -38.78 -62.34 66.63
N GLU A 273 -39.74 -61.42 66.83
CA GLU A 273 -40.17 -60.52 65.76
C GLU A 273 -39.07 -59.53 65.33
N LEU A 274 -38.25 -59.06 66.29
CA LEU A 274 -37.13 -58.18 65.97
C LEU A 274 -36.04 -58.89 65.15
N GLU A 275 -35.80 -60.19 65.37
CA GLU A 275 -34.88 -60.99 64.54
C GLU A 275 -35.37 -61.07 63.08
N ASN A 276 -36.68 -61.17 62.85
CA ASN A 276 -37.27 -61.10 61.50
C ASN A 276 -37.02 -59.74 60.84
N VAL A 277 -37.14 -58.65 61.60
CA VAL A 277 -36.87 -57.28 61.11
C VAL A 277 -35.39 -57.10 60.77
N ILE A 278 -34.48 -57.56 61.64
CA ILE A 278 -33.02 -57.51 61.40
C ILE A 278 -32.66 -58.26 60.11
N THR A 279 -33.20 -59.47 59.94
CA THR A 279 -32.97 -60.28 58.73
C THR A 279 -33.47 -59.54 57.48
N SER A 280 -34.67 -58.95 57.55
CA SER A 280 -35.25 -58.19 56.44
C SER A 280 -34.40 -56.97 56.05
N VAL A 281 -33.84 -56.25 57.03
CA VAL A 281 -32.93 -55.11 56.80
C VAL A 281 -31.63 -55.55 56.13
N GLN A 282 -31.05 -56.66 56.57
CA GLN A 282 -29.82 -57.22 55.99
C GLN A 282 -30.04 -57.72 54.56
N GLU A 283 -31.16 -58.40 54.30
CA GLU A 283 -31.53 -58.87 52.97
C GLU A 283 -31.78 -57.71 51.99
N LEU A 284 -32.47 -56.65 52.45
CA LEU A 284 -32.68 -55.45 51.63
C LEU A 284 -31.36 -54.77 51.30
N SER A 285 -30.48 -54.58 52.30
CA SER A 285 -29.15 -53.99 52.11
C SER A 285 -28.33 -54.78 51.08
N ARG A 286 -28.31 -56.11 51.20
CA ARG A 286 -27.65 -57.00 50.24
C ARG A 286 -28.25 -56.90 48.84
N THR A 287 -29.58 -56.86 48.74
CA THR A 287 -30.27 -56.74 47.45
C THR A 287 -29.95 -55.43 46.75
N VAL A 288 -29.89 -54.32 47.49
CA VAL A 288 -29.50 -53.00 46.97
C VAL A 288 -28.04 -53.03 46.51
N ALA A 289 -27.12 -53.52 47.33
CA ALA A 289 -25.70 -53.62 47.00
C ALA A 289 -25.46 -54.50 45.75
N ASP A 290 -26.08 -55.67 45.68
CA ASP A 290 -25.96 -56.59 44.53
C ASP A 290 -26.53 -55.97 43.24
N SER A 291 -27.66 -55.26 43.34
CA SER A 291 -28.29 -54.61 42.17
C SER A 291 -27.42 -53.50 41.60
N VAL A 292 -26.81 -52.69 42.48
CA VAL A 292 -26.00 -51.53 42.12
C VAL A 292 -24.59 -51.93 41.67
N SER A 293 -24.05 -53.03 42.16
CA SER A 293 -22.75 -53.58 41.69
C SER A 293 -22.70 -53.88 40.18
N ARG A 294 -23.87 -53.97 39.53
CA ARG A 294 -24.02 -54.23 38.09
C ARG A 294 -24.10 -52.94 37.26
N ILE A 295 -24.24 -51.78 37.92
CA ILE A 295 -24.28 -50.48 37.25
C ILE A 295 -22.83 -50.04 37.03
N ASP A 296 -22.49 -49.79 35.77
CA ASP A 296 -21.20 -49.24 35.39
C ASP A 296 -21.19 -47.73 35.67
N ALA A 297 -20.52 -47.34 36.74
CA ALA A 297 -20.35 -45.95 37.16
C ALA A 297 -18.86 -45.63 37.31
N ASP A 298 -18.14 -45.68 36.20
CA ASP A 298 -16.73 -45.32 36.13
C ASP A 298 -16.51 -43.79 36.28
N PRO A 299 -15.85 -43.33 37.35
CA PRO A 299 -15.54 -41.92 37.55
C PRO A 299 -14.63 -41.34 36.46
N GLU A 300 -13.73 -42.14 35.87
CA GLU A 300 -12.82 -41.67 34.82
C GLU A 300 -13.59 -41.35 33.53
N THR A 301 -14.55 -42.21 33.18
CA THR A 301 -15.45 -41.99 32.04
C THR A 301 -16.29 -40.71 32.22
N LEU A 302 -16.88 -40.48 33.40
CA LEU A 302 -17.66 -39.28 33.66
C LEU A 302 -16.79 -38.01 33.54
N GLN A 303 -15.59 -38.02 34.13
CA GLN A 303 -14.65 -36.90 34.04
C GLN A 303 -14.22 -36.62 32.59
N ALA A 304 -13.96 -37.65 31.78
CA ALA A 304 -13.62 -37.48 30.37
C ALA A 304 -14.77 -36.84 29.56
N LEU A 305 -16.02 -37.19 29.88
CA LEU A 305 -17.20 -36.57 29.27
C LEU A 305 -17.37 -35.11 29.69
N ASP A 306 -17.13 -34.77 30.96
CA ASP A 306 -17.14 -33.39 31.47
C ASP A 306 -16.07 -32.52 30.79
N ASP A 307 -14.86 -33.04 30.64
CA ASP A 307 -13.76 -32.36 29.94
C ASP A 307 -14.10 -32.12 28.47
N ARG A 308 -14.71 -33.12 27.81
CA ARG A 308 -15.16 -33.00 26.42
C ARG A 308 -16.27 -31.95 26.26
N ILE A 309 -17.29 -31.95 27.13
CA ILE A 309 -18.35 -30.95 27.14
C ILE A 309 -17.77 -29.54 27.36
N THR A 310 -16.80 -29.41 28.26
CA THR A 310 -16.13 -28.14 28.56
C THR A 310 -15.36 -27.63 27.35
N LEU A 311 -14.61 -28.49 26.66
CA LEU A 311 -13.91 -28.17 25.42
C LEU A 311 -14.87 -27.67 24.34
N VAL A 312 -15.96 -28.41 24.08
CA VAL A 312 -16.98 -28.05 23.08
C VAL A 312 -17.61 -26.69 23.41
N ARG A 313 -18.04 -26.48 24.66
CA ARG A 313 -18.62 -25.20 25.10
C ARG A 313 -17.65 -24.03 24.97
N ARG A 314 -16.37 -24.26 25.28
CA ARG A 314 -15.31 -23.25 25.14
C ARG A 314 -15.15 -22.82 23.69
N LEU A 315 -15.09 -23.77 22.74
CA LEU A 315 -14.94 -23.48 21.31
C LEU A 315 -16.18 -22.78 20.75
N LYS A 316 -17.38 -23.27 21.06
CA LYS A 316 -18.64 -22.63 20.68
C LYS A 316 -18.72 -21.18 21.17
N ARG A 317 -18.31 -20.92 22.42
CA ARG A 317 -18.28 -19.56 22.98
C ARG A 317 -17.20 -18.69 22.33
N LYS A 318 -15.98 -19.20 22.16
CA LYS A 318 -14.85 -18.47 21.56
C LYS A 318 -15.17 -18.01 20.12
N TYR A 319 -15.85 -18.86 19.37
CA TYR A 319 -16.19 -18.61 17.96
C TYR A 319 -17.64 -18.16 17.74
N ALA A 320 -18.37 -17.83 18.80
CA ALA A 320 -19.76 -17.38 18.76
C ALA A 320 -20.68 -18.26 17.90
N CYS A 321 -20.52 -19.58 18.03
CA CYS A 321 -21.26 -20.60 17.28
C CYS A 321 -22.34 -21.25 18.16
N ALA A 322 -23.49 -21.56 17.57
CA ALA A 322 -24.62 -22.14 18.31
C ALA A 322 -24.54 -23.67 18.38
N THR A 323 -23.91 -24.30 17.40
CA THR A 323 -23.74 -25.77 17.27
C THR A 323 -22.28 -26.15 16.96
N VAL A 324 -21.94 -27.43 17.09
CA VAL A 324 -20.66 -28.01 16.63
C VAL A 324 -20.56 -27.92 15.11
N ALA A 325 -21.66 -28.13 14.39
CA ALA A 325 -21.71 -27.98 12.93
C ALA A 325 -21.30 -26.55 12.49
N ASP A 326 -21.76 -25.51 13.19
CA ASP A 326 -21.36 -24.12 12.90
C ASP A 326 -19.85 -23.91 13.06
N VAL A 327 -19.24 -24.55 14.07
CA VAL A 327 -17.79 -24.46 14.32
C VAL A 327 -17.01 -25.13 13.19
N LEU A 328 -17.45 -26.30 12.74
CA LEU A 328 -16.83 -27.03 11.62
C LEU A 328 -16.97 -26.27 10.30
N GLU A 329 -18.15 -25.68 10.03
CA GLU A 329 -18.36 -24.85 8.84
C GLU A 329 -17.49 -23.58 8.88
N LEU A 330 -17.38 -22.94 10.06
CA LEU A 330 -16.49 -21.81 10.26
C LEU A 330 -15.03 -22.19 9.97
N ARG A 331 -14.58 -23.34 10.47
CA ARG A 331 -13.23 -23.86 10.20
C ARG A 331 -13.00 -24.00 8.71
N GLU A 332 -13.94 -24.59 7.97
CA GLU A 332 -13.78 -24.79 6.53
C GLU A 332 -13.70 -23.47 5.76
N ARG A 333 -14.57 -22.50 6.07
CA ARG A 333 -14.51 -21.16 5.48
C ARG A 333 -13.19 -20.47 5.76
N ARG A 334 -12.64 -20.63 6.97
CA ARG A 334 -11.35 -20.05 7.36
C ARG A 334 -10.17 -20.75 6.71
N ALA A 335 -10.22 -22.08 6.56
CA ALA A 335 -9.20 -22.85 5.86
C ALA A 335 -9.12 -22.44 4.38
N GLN A 336 -10.26 -22.29 3.70
CA GLN A 336 -10.28 -21.81 2.32
C GLN A 336 -9.69 -20.40 2.21
N LYS A 337 -10.12 -19.48 3.07
CA LYS A 337 -9.59 -18.10 3.10
C LYS A 337 -8.09 -18.07 3.39
N LEU A 338 -7.60 -18.92 4.27
CA LEU A 338 -6.18 -19.06 4.57
C LEU A 338 -5.39 -19.49 3.33
N SER A 339 -5.85 -20.54 2.64
CA SER A 339 -5.22 -21.03 1.40
C SER A 339 -5.13 -19.93 0.35
N ASP A 340 -6.22 -19.20 0.11
CA ASP A 340 -6.24 -18.12 -0.88
C ASP A 340 -5.24 -16.99 -0.55
N LEU A 341 -5.03 -16.72 0.75
CA LEU A 341 -4.07 -15.71 1.21
C LEU A 341 -2.62 -16.21 1.18
N GLU A 342 -2.37 -17.47 1.49
CA GLU A 342 -1.04 -18.09 1.42
C GLU A 342 -0.54 -18.17 -0.02
N ASP A 343 -1.38 -18.56 -0.98
CA ASP A 343 -1.05 -18.57 -2.42
C ASP A 343 -0.63 -17.17 -2.91
N ARG A 344 -1.28 -16.14 -2.38
CA ARG A 344 -0.95 -14.74 -2.67
C ARG A 344 0.40 -14.34 -2.08
N ASP A 345 0.72 -14.76 -0.85
CA ASP A 345 2.01 -14.45 -0.21
C ASP A 345 3.18 -15.11 -0.94
N VAL A 346 3.04 -16.37 -1.34
CA VAL A 346 4.02 -17.09 -2.18
C VAL A 346 4.32 -16.27 -3.44
N LYS A 347 3.28 -15.76 -4.11
CA LYS A 347 3.43 -14.96 -5.32
C LYS A 347 4.08 -13.59 -5.08
N ILE A 348 3.90 -13.00 -3.91
CA ILE A 348 4.61 -11.77 -3.51
C ILE A 348 6.10 -12.07 -3.32
N GLN A 349 6.44 -13.18 -2.66
CA GLN A 349 7.82 -13.58 -2.44
C GLN A 349 8.54 -13.88 -3.77
N GLU A 350 7.87 -14.55 -4.71
CA GLU A 350 8.39 -14.74 -6.08
C GLU A 350 8.69 -13.40 -6.77
N LEU A 351 7.74 -12.44 -6.70
CA LEU A 351 7.94 -11.10 -7.27
C LEU A 351 9.08 -10.33 -6.60
N ASP A 352 9.31 -10.50 -5.29
CA ASP A 352 10.42 -9.88 -4.58
C ASP A 352 11.79 -10.36 -5.09
N VAL A 353 11.90 -11.65 -5.39
CA VAL A 353 13.10 -12.23 -6.02
C VAL A 353 13.30 -11.67 -7.43
N GLU A 354 12.24 -11.58 -8.23
CA GLU A 354 12.29 -11.00 -9.57
C GLU A 354 12.68 -9.51 -9.55
N ILE A 355 12.13 -8.73 -8.61
CA ILE A 355 12.46 -7.31 -8.41
C ILE A 355 13.94 -7.16 -8.07
N ALA A 356 14.47 -7.93 -7.13
CA ALA A 356 15.88 -7.86 -6.76
C ALA A 356 16.81 -8.19 -7.95
N ALA A 357 16.41 -9.11 -8.83
CA ALA A 357 17.15 -9.39 -10.06
C ALA A 357 17.03 -8.26 -11.10
N ALA A 358 15.86 -7.63 -11.24
CA ALA A 358 15.64 -6.48 -12.11
C ALA A 358 16.42 -5.24 -11.62
N GLU A 359 16.49 -5.00 -10.32
CA GLU A 359 17.28 -3.90 -9.73
C GLU A 359 18.77 -4.02 -10.08
N LYS A 360 19.33 -5.23 -9.98
CA LYS A 360 20.72 -5.49 -10.41
C LYS A 360 20.93 -5.16 -11.90
N ARG A 361 19.99 -5.57 -12.77
CA ARG A 361 20.05 -5.26 -14.20
C ARG A 361 19.94 -3.76 -14.48
N VAL A 362 19.11 -3.02 -13.75
CA VAL A 362 19.03 -1.55 -13.86
C VAL A 362 20.36 -0.90 -13.49
N VAL A 363 21.02 -1.36 -12.43
CA VAL A 363 22.34 -0.84 -12.02
C VAL A 363 23.41 -1.13 -13.08
N GLU A 364 23.44 -2.35 -13.62
CA GLU A 364 24.39 -2.75 -14.68
C GLU A 364 24.18 -1.94 -15.98
N CYS A 365 22.93 -1.85 -16.46
CA CYS A 365 22.59 -1.07 -17.64
C CYS A 365 22.83 0.43 -17.41
N GLY A 366 22.55 0.92 -16.21
CA GLY A 366 22.79 2.30 -15.80
C GLY A 366 24.26 2.64 -15.86
N ALA A 367 25.14 1.79 -15.32
CA ALA A 367 26.59 1.98 -15.40
C ALA A 367 27.11 2.03 -16.84
N ALA A 368 26.58 1.17 -17.73
CA ALA A 368 26.90 1.18 -19.15
C ALA A 368 26.45 2.49 -19.83
N LEU A 369 25.24 2.96 -19.52
CA LEU A 369 24.69 4.23 -20.01
C LEU A 369 25.54 5.42 -19.55
N THR A 370 25.85 5.51 -18.25
CA THR A 370 26.72 6.55 -17.68
C THR A 370 28.10 6.54 -18.34
N ALA A 371 28.68 5.37 -18.61
CA ALA A 371 29.97 5.27 -19.29
C ALA A 371 29.93 5.78 -20.74
N SER A 372 28.82 5.53 -21.45
CA SER A 372 28.59 6.06 -22.80
C SER A 372 28.46 7.58 -22.78
N ARG A 373 27.63 8.11 -21.87
CA ARG A 373 27.47 9.55 -21.65
C ARG A 373 28.77 10.24 -21.27
N ARG A 374 29.62 9.60 -20.47
CA ARG A 374 30.94 10.16 -20.09
C ARG A 374 31.84 10.35 -21.31
N LYS A 375 31.85 9.38 -22.22
CA LYS A 375 32.60 9.48 -23.49
C LYS A 375 32.03 10.57 -24.39
N ALA A 376 30.70 10.67 -24.48
CA ALA A 376 30.03 11.72 -25.23
C ALA A 376 30.34 13.11 -24.64
N GLY A 377 30.28 13.26 -23.32
CA GLY A 377 30.50 14.51 -22.60
C GLY A 377 31.92 15.02 -22.76
N ALA A 378 32.91 14.12 -22.75
CA ALA A 378 34.30 14.48 -23.03
C ALA A 378 34.50 14.98 -24.48
N LYS A 379 33.77 14.41 -25.46
CA LYS A 379 33.83 14.84 -26.86
C LYS A 379 33.11 16.18 -27.06
N LEU A 380 31.93 16.34 -26.46
CA LEU A 380 31.14 17.57 -26.53
C LEU A 380 31.88 18.72 -25.85
N GLY A 381 32.43 18.46 -24.66
CA GLY A 381 33.31 19.35 -23.91
C GLY A 381 34.39 19.99 -24.78
N LYS A 382 35.15 19.13 -25.48
CA LYS A 382 36.23 19.56 -26.38
C LYS A 382 35.74 20.35 -27.60
N ALA A 383 34.64 19.90 -28.22
CA ALA A 383 34.08 20.56 -29.40
C ALA A 383 33.61 21.99 -29.05
N VAL A 384 32.78 22.13 -28.02
CA VAL A 384 32.27 23.43 -27.56
C VAL A 384 33.42 24.34 -27.14
N THR A 385 34.40 23.84 -26.37
CA THR A 385 35.59 24.62 -25.99
C THR A 385 36.39 25.12 -27.21
N GLY A 386 36.39 24.37 -28.32
CA GLY A 386 36.99 24.80 -29.58
C GLY A 386 36.26 26.00 -30.19
N GLU A 387 34.94 25.91 -30.29
CA GLU A 387 34.08 26.96 -30.86
C GLU A 387 34.07 28.24 -30.01
N LEU A 388 34.11 28.12 -28.67
CA LEU A 388 34.16 29.25 -27.74
C LEU A 388 35.31 30.22 -28.04
N ARG A 389 36.46 29.70 -28.51
CA ARG A 389 37.60 30.55 -28.92
C ARG A 389 37.25 31.46 -30.09
N GLY A 390 36.47 30.96 -31.06
CA GLY A 390 35.99 31.73 -32.21
C GLY A 390 35.02 32.85 -31.82
N LEU A 391 34.33 32.68 -30.69
CA LEU A 391 33.38 33.66 -30.13
C LEU A 391 34.04 34.68 -29.16
N GLY A 392 35.38 34.72 -29.13
CA GLY A 392 36.16 35.66 -28.33
C GLY A 392 36.49 35.17 -26.92
N PHE A 393 36.11 33.93 -26.55
CA PHE A 393 36.49 33.33 -25.28
C PHE A 393 37.81 32.57 -25.40
N LEU A 394 38.91 33.31 -25.49
CA LEU A 394 40.25 32.75 -25.75
C LEU A 394 40.72 31.74 -24.70
N LYS A 395 40.19 31.84 -23.49
CA LYS A 395 40.64 31.05 -22.34
C LYS A 395 39.50 30.37 -21.57
N ALA A 396 38.27 30.40 -22.07
CA ALA A 396 37.16 29.72 -21.42
C ALA A 396 37.21 28.21 -21.66
N GLY A 397 36.62 27.45 -20.74
CA GLY A 397 36.46 26.01 -20.82
C GLY A 397 34.99 25.61 -20.74
N PHE A 398 34.63 24.54 -21.43
CA PHE A 398 33.32 23.91 -21.31
C PHE A 398 33.50 22.43 -20.98
N SER A 399 32.73 21.94 -20.00
CA SER A 399 32.78 20.54 -19.57
C SER A 399 31.38 20.03 -19.25
N VAL A 400 31.18 18.73 -19.46
CA VAL A 400 29.94 18.04 -19.10
C VAL A 400 30.24 17.17 -17.88
N ALA A 401 29.60 17.48 -16.76
CA ALA A 401 29.65 16.69 -15.55
C ALA A 401 28.48 15.70 -15.53
N LEU A 402 28.74 14.50 -15.01
CA LEU A 402 27.73 13.49 -14.73
C LEU A 402 27.70 13.27 -13.22
N GLU A 403 26.62 13.69 -12.58
CA GLU A 403 26.45 13.61 -11.13
C GLU A 403 25.61 12.37 -10.81
N PRO A 404 26.09 11.44 -9.96
CA PRO A 404 25.33 10.24 -9.60
C PRO A 404 23.98 10.59 -8.96
N ARG A 405 22.93 9.88 -9.34
CA ARG A 405 21.59 10.00 -8.76
C ARG A 405 20.95 8.62 -8.61
N GLU A 406 19.89 8.57 -7.81
CA GLU A 406 19.04 7.38 -7.75
C GLU A 406 18.49 7.05 -9.16
N PRO A 407 18.46 5.76 -9.55
CA PRO A 407 17.93 5.34 -10.84
C PRO A 407 16.50 5.83 -11.07
N ASP A 408 16.25 6.40 -12.24
CA ASP A 408 14.91 6.80 -12.68
C ASP A 408 14.62 6.34 -14.11
N SER A 409 13.56 6.81 -14.76
CA SER A 409 13.25 6.44 -16.15
C SER A 409 14.30 6.89 -17.18
N THR A 410 15.27 7.72 -16.80
CA THR A 410 16.19 8.43 -17.70
C THR A 410 17.67 8.12 -17.46
N GLY A 411 18.00 7.50 -16.32
CA GLY A 411 19.34 7.02 -16.03
C GLY A 411 19.69 7.02 -14.55
N CYS A 412 20.97 6.81 -14.27
CA CYS A 412 21.56 6.86 -12.92
C CYS A 412 22.47 8.09 -12.73
N ASP A 413 22.40 9.06 -13.65
CA ASP A 413 23.22 10.26 -13.67
C ASP A 413 22.40 11.49 -14.09
N ALA A 414 22.68 12.63 -13.45
CA ALA A 414 22.25 13.94 -13.88
C ALA A 414 23.34 14.56 -14.77
N VAL A 415 22.95 15.01 -15.97
CA VAL A 415 23.84 15.67 -16.92
C VAL A 415 23.88 17.16 -16.58
N VAL A 416 25.06 17.68 -16.28
CA VAL A 416 25.25 19.09 -15.89
C VAL A 416 26.31 19.73 -16.76
N TYR A 417 25.91 20.71 -17.57
CA TYR A 417 26.83 21.51 -18.37
C TYR A 417 27.49 22.57 -17.49
N ARG A 418 28.83 22.62 -17.54
CA ARG A 418 29.65 23.53 -16.74
C ARG A 418 30.55 24.39 -17.60
N PHE A 419 30.60 25.68 -17.27
CA PHE A 419 31.42 26.67 -17.94
C PHE A 419 32.48 27.22 -16.99
N GLU A 420 33.68 27.40 -17.52
CA GLU A 420 34.82 28.04 -16.89
C GLU A 420 35.12 29.32 -17.67
N PRO A 421 34.77 30.52 -17.18
CA PRO A 421 34.94 31.77 -17.94
C PRO A 421 36.41 32.12 -18.19
N ASN A 422 37.26 31.88 -17.18
CA ASN A 422 38.69 32.20 -17.20
C ASN A 422 39.49 31.05 -16.56
N PRO A 423 40.74 30.80 -17.00
CA PRO A 423 41.59 29.79 -16.39
C PRO A 423 41.87 30.12 -14.93
N GLY A 424 41.59 29.15 -14.06
CA GLY A 424 41.79 29.29 -12.61
C GLY A 424 40.54 29.71 -11.84
N GLU A 425 39.43 30.00 -12.52
CA GLU A 425 38.10 30.03 -11.90
C GLU A 425 37.50 28.63 -11.90
N SER A 426 36.83 28.22 -10.81
CA SER A 426 36.16 26.92 -10.77
C SER A 426 35.03 26.85 -11.80
N ALA A 427 34.97 25.78 -12.60
CA ALA A 427 33.87 25.54 -13.52
C ALA A 427 32.52 25.46 -12.77
N ARG A 428 31.53 26.24 -13.21
CA ARG A 428 30.20 26.32 -12.57
C ARG A 428 29.11 25.83 -13.52
N PRO A 429 28.00 25.27 -13.01
CA PRO A 429 26.82 24.97 -13.82
C PRO A 429 26.37 26.20 -14.63
N LEU A 430 25.90 26.00 -15.87
CA LEU A 430 25.41 27.08 -16.73
C LEU A 430 24.37 27.98 -16.02
N ALA A 431 23.52 27.37 -15.18
CA ALA A 431 22.52 28.05 -14.35
C ALA A 431 23.07 29.17 -13.46
N GLN A 432 24.33 29.06 -13.04
CA GLN A 432 24.96 29.87 -12.00
C GLN A 432 25.94 30.91 -12.57
N ILE A 433 26.05 31.02 -13.89
CA ILE A 433 26.89 32.03 -14.54
C ILE A 433 26.17 33.37 -14.46
N ALA A 434 26.86 34.39 -13.94
CA ALA A 434 26.27 35.69 -13.64
C ALA A 434 26.11 36.60 -14.88
N SER A 435 26.88 36.36 -15.95
CA SER A 435 26.90 37.23 -17.13
C SER A 435 25.96 36.73 -18.23
N THR A 436 24.88 37.49 -18.45
CA THR A 436 23.87 37.20 -19.48
C THR A 436 24.39 37.33 -20.91
N GLY A 437 25.45 38.11 -21.14
CA GLY A 437 26.13 38.17 -22.43
C GLY A 437 27.10 37.02 -22.69
N GLU A 438 27.49 36.27 -21.64
CA GLU A 438 28.31 35.06 -21.80
C GLU A 438 27.43 33.87 -22.11
N ILE A 439 26.35 33.67 -21.35
CA ILE A 439 25.36 32.62 -21.61
C ILE A 439 24.74 32.74 -23.01
N ALA A 440 24.50 33.96 -23.52
CA ALA A 440 23.92 34.12 -24.86
C ALA A 440 24.90 33.76 -26.00
N ARG A 441 26.21 33.66 -25.72
CA ARG A 441 27.23 33.27 -26.69
C ARG A 441 27.62 31.80 -26.59
N VAL A 442 27.54 31.22 -25.38
CA VAL A 442 27.77 29.80 -25.09
C VAL A 442 26.57 28.99 -25.55
#